data_AF-A0A0F8ZN53-F1
#
_entry.id   AF-A0A0F8ZN53-F1
#
_cell.length_a   1.000
_cell.length_b   1.000
_cell.length_c   1.000
_cell.angle_alpha   90.00
_cell.angle_beta   90.00
_cell.angle_gamma   90.00
#
_symmetry.space_group_name_H-M   'P 1'
#
loop_
_entity.id
_entity.type
_entity.pdbx_description
1 polymer ?
#
loop_
_entity_poly.entity_id
_entity_poly.type
_entity_poly.pdbx_seq_one_letter_code
_entity_poly.pdbx_strand_id
1 'polypeptide(L)'
;MALFNLGDYILSSGKSSNFKIDCEALSSDDLLGLANLMAKKIGGFRQAIGIPRGGLRLATALNAHRSNKLYNPLLLVDDVLTTSRSLDLGKSLIMAMDPKLKDSDIIGTVIF
;
A
#
# COMPACT_ATOMS: atom_id res chain seq x y z
N MET A 1 14.74 -5.07 12.74
CA MET A 1 13.51 -5.16 13.56
C MET A 1 12.84 -6.51 13.27
N ALA A 2 12.09 -7.09 14.20
CA ALA A 2 11.22 -8.22 13.85
C ALA A 2 9.96 -7.71 13.14
N LEU A 3 9.35 -8.54 12.29
CA LEU A 3 8.10 -8.19 11.60
C LEU A 3 6.91 -8.09 12.57
N PHE A 4 6.86 -8.97 13.55
CA PHE A 4 5.82 -8.99 14.58
C PHE A 4 6.43 -8.65 15.93
N ASN A 5 5.91 -7.62 16.58
CA ASN A 5 6.45 -7.12 17.84
C ASN A 5 5.36 -7.02 18.89
N LEU A 6 5.65 -7.52 20.09
CA LEU A 6 4.86 -7.35 21.30
C LEU A 6 5.46 -6.22 22.14
N GLY A 7 4.62 -5.38 22.73
CA GLY A 7 5.03 -4.26 23.56
C GLY A 7 3.98 -3.15 23.57
N ASP A 8 4.20 -2.09 24.36
CA ASP A 8 3.24 -1.00 24.49
C ASP A 8 3.48 0.09 23.43
N TYR A 9 2.59 0.15 22.44
CA TYR A 9 2.63 1.11 21.34
C TYR A 9 1.47 2.09 21.41
N ILE A 10 1.71 3.34 21.03
CA ILE A 10 0.66 4.30 20.69
C ILE A 10 0.53 4.32 19.18
N LEU A 11 -0.63 3.90 18.68
CA LEU A 11 -0.95 3.91 17.25
C LEU A 11 -1.12 5.34 16.75
N SER A 12 -1.04 5.54 15.44
CA SER A 12 -1.32 6.83 14.78
C SER A 12 -2.74 7.35 15.05
N SER A 13 -3.65 6.48 15.49
CA SER A 13 -5.00 6.82 15.96
C SER A 13 -5.05 7.37 17.39
N GLY A 14 -3.94 7.36 18.13
CA GLY A 14 -3.86 7.71 19.55
C GLY A 14 -4.25 6.58 20.51
N LYS A 15 -4.67 5.42 19.99
CA LYS A 15 -5.01 4.24 20.80
C LYS A 15 -3.76 3.48 21.22
N SER A 16 -3.79 2.86 22.40
CA SER A 16 -2.78 1.90 22.79
C SER A 16 -2.95 0.57 22.05
N SER A 17 -1.84 -0.10 21.76
CA SER A 17 -1.78 -1.45 21.23
C SER A 17 -0.65 -2.20 21.91
N ASN A 18 -0.87 -3.46 22.26
CA ASN A 18 0.19 -4.34 22.77
C ASN A 18 0.96 -5.07 21.64
N PHE A 19 0.62 -4.76 20.38
CA PHE A 19 1.11 -5.44 19.19
C PHE A 19 1.34 -4.46 18.03
N LYS A 20 2.43 -4.66 17.28
CA LYS A 20 2.76 -3.91 16.06
C LYS A 20 3.30 -4.85 14.98
N ILE A 21 2.78 -4.69 13.76
CA ILE A 21 3.38 -5.23 12.54
C ILE A 21 4.32 -4.16 11.99
N ASP A 22 5.61 -4.48 11.86
CA ASP A 22 6.65 -3.56 11.40
C ASP A 22 7.25 -4.04 10.09
N CYS A 23 6.68 -3.57 8.98
CA CYS A 23 7.10 -3.98 7.64
C CYS A 23 8.46 -3.39 7.21
N GLU A 24 9.10 -2.54 8.04
CA GLU A 24 10.53 -2.24 7.85
C GLU A 24 11.39 -3.50 7.96
N ALA A 25 10.92 -4.53 8.68
CA ALA A 25 11.59 -5.82 8.78
C ALA A 25 11.62 -6.61 7.47
N LEU A 26 10.74 -6.32 6.51
CA LEU A 26 10.73 -7.00 5.22
C LEU A 26 11.95 -6.58 4.40
N SER A 27 12.70 -7.55 3.89
CA SER A 27 13.82 -7.31 2.98
C SER A 27 13.34 -6.91 1.58
N SER A 28 14.26 -6.49 0.73
CA SER A 28 13.95 -6.24 -0.69
C SER A 28 13.44 -7.50 -1.39
N ASP A 29 14.00 -8.67 -1.07
CA ASP A 29 13.60 -9.95 -1.68
C ASP A 29 12.20 -10.38 -1.21
N ASP A 30 11.87 -10.14 0.07
CA ASP A 30 10.52 -10.34 0.58
C ASP A 30 9.51 -9.48 -0.19
N LEU A 31 9.82 -8.20 -0.39
CA LEU A 31 8.97 -7.27 -1.13
C LEU A 31 8.81 -7.66 -2.61
N LEU A 32 9.86 -8.18 -3.26
CA LEU A 32 9.78 -8.68 -4.63
C LEU A 32 8.89 -9.93 -4.72
N GLY A 33 9.03 -10.86 -3.77
CA GLY A 33 8.18 -12.04 -3.66
C GLY A 33 6.71 -11.68 -3.45
N LEU A 34 6.45 -10.76 -2.50
CA LEU A 34 5.12 -10.23 -2.23
C LEU A 34 4.54 -9.51 -3.46
N ALA A 35 5.30 -8.63 -4.10
CA ALA A 35 4.86 -7.90 -5.29
C ALA A 35 4.45 -8.84 -6.42
N ASN A 36 5.23 -9.91 -6.67
CA ASN A 36 4.89 -10.93 -7.67
C ASN A 36 3.59 -11.68 -7.33
N LEU A 37 3.38 -12.05 -6.06
CA LEU A 37 2.14 -12.70 -5.62
C LEU A 37 0.94 -11.76 -5.72
N MET A 38 1.10 -10.53 -5.23
CA MET A 38 0.05 -9.50 -5.21
C MET A 38 -0.35 -9.10 -6.62
N ALA A 39 0.60 -8.90 -7.54
CA ALA A 39 0.29 -8.55 -8.93
C ALA A 39 -0.60 -9.60 -9.60
N LYS A 40 -0.37 -10.89 -9.33
CA LYS A 40 -1.23 -11.98 -9.83
C LYS A 40 -2.64 -11.94 -9.24
N LYS A 41 -2.78 -11.56 -7.97
CA LYS A 41 -4.08 -11.45 -7.28
C LYS A 41 -4.87 -10.21 -7.69
N ILE A 42 -4.19 -9.07 -7.80
CA ILE A 42 -4.76 -7.77 -8.18
C ILE A 42 -5.18 -7.76 -9.64
N GLY A 43 -4.39 -8.42 -10.50
CA GLY A 43 -4.55 -8.34 -11.94
C GLY A 43 -3.86 -7.09 -12.51
N GLY A 44 -4.50 -6.42 -13.45
CA GLY A 44 -3.91 -5.29 -14.16
C GLY A 44 -4.06 -3.96 -13.41
N PHE A 45 -2.95 -3.23 -13.24
CA PHE A 45 -2.91 -1.83 -12.80
C PHE A 45 -1.93 -1.04 -13.68
N ARG A 46 -2.10 0.28 -13.80
CA ARG A 46 -1.22 1.12 -14.65
C ARG A 46 -0.03 1.72 -13.91
N GLN A 47 -0.17 1.93 -12.61
CA GLN A 47 0.87 2.46 -11.73
C GLN A 47 0.52 2.16 -10.27
N ALA A 48 1.52 1.76 -9.49
CA ALA A 48 1.41 1.65 -8.04
C ALA A 48 1.87 2.96 -7.36
N ILE A 49 1.08 3.46 -6.41
CA ILE A 49 1.33 4.68 -5.64
C ILE A 49 1.35 4.28 -4.16
N GLY A 50 2.48 4.48 -3.50
CA GLY A 50 2.64 4.12 -2.09
C GLY A 50 2.18 5.23 -1.17
N ILE A 51 1.47 4.87 -0.10
CA ILE A 51 1.29 5.73 1.06
C ILE A 51 2.67 6.00 1.69
N PRO A 52 3.01 7.24 2.07
CA PRO A 52 4.30 7.56 2.66
C PRO A 52 4.65 6.69 3.88
N ARG A 53 5.94 6.32 3.98
CA ARG A 53 6.53 5.41 4.97
C ARG A 53 6.28 3.92 4.67
N GLY A 54 5.05 3.42 4.84
CA GLY A 54 4.75 1.98 4.73
C GLY A 54 4.67 1.48 3.28
N GLY A 55 3.86 2.16 2.46
CA GLY A 55 3.56 1.73 1.10
C GLY A 55 4.63 1.98 0.04
N LEU A 56 5.62 2.87 0.29
CA LEU A 56 6.56 3.31 -0.75
C LEU A 56 7.44 2.18 -1.29
N ARG A 57 8.06 1.39 -0.39
CA ARG A 57 8.97 0.30 -0.79
C ARG A 57 8.23 -0.78 -1.58
N LEU A 58 7.00 -1.10 -1.15
CA LEU A 58 6.15 -2.06 -1.85
C LEU A 58 5.66 -1.52 -3.20
N ALA A 59 5.27 -0.24 -3.29
CA ALA A 59 4.88 0.38 -4.54
C ALA A 59 6.03 0.37 -5.57
N THR A 60 7.27 0.59 -5.14
CA THR A 60 8.45 0.44 -6.01
C THR A 60 8.54 -0.97 -6.58
N ALA A 61 8.41 -2.00 -5.75
CA ALA A 61 8.45 -3.39 -6.20
C ALA A 61 7.26 -3.74 -7.14
N LEU A 62 6.05 -3.30 -6.80
CA LEU A 62 4.84 -3.52 -7.62
C LEU A 62 4.91 -2.83 -8.98
N ASN A 63 5.56 -1.67 -9.08
CA ASN A 63 5.68 -0.97 -10.37
C ASN A 63 6.49 -1.76 -11.42
N ALA A 64 7.26 -2.78 -11.04
CA ALA A 64 7.86 -3.71 -11.99
C ALA A 64 6.82 -4.58 -12.73
N HIS A 65 5.62 -4.72 -12.16
CA HIS A 65 4.51 -5.49 -12.72
C HIS A 65 3.41 -4.61 -13.35
N ARG A 66 3.63 -3.29 -13.46
CA ARG A 66 2.63 -2.38 -14.01
C ARG A 66 2.32 -2.70 -15.48
N SER A 67 1.07 -2.53 -15.87
CA SER A 67 0.68 -2.57 -17.28
C SER A 67 0.89 -1.20 -17.94
N ASN A 68 1.07 -1.20 -19.26
CA ASN A 68 1.07 0.03 -20.06
C ASN A 68 -0.33 0.44 -20.55
N LYS A 69 -1.40 -0.16 -19.99
CA LYS A 69 -2.78 0.05 -20.42
C LYS A 69 -3.41 1.17 -19.59
N LEU A 70 -3.72 2.29 -20.24
CA LEU A 70 -4.29 3.47 -19.56
C LEU A 70 -5.64 3.21 -18.88
N TYR A 71 -6.41 2.23 -19.38
CA TYR A 71 -7.70 1.85 -18.80
C TYR A 71 -7.57 1.03 -17.52
N ASN A 72 -6.38 0.52 -17.18
CA ASN A 72 -6.17 -0.17 -15.91
C ASN A 72 -6.08 0.85 -14.76
N PRO A 73 -6.59 0.53 -13.57
CA PRO A 73 -6.65 1.47 -12.44
C PRO A 73 -5.26 1.84 -11.90
N LEU A 74 -5.19 2.94 -11.16
CA LEU A 74 -4.10 3.21 -10.22
C LEU A 74 -4.23 2.30 -9.02
N LEU A 75 -3.11 1.77 -8.55
CA LEU A 75 -3.04 0.92 -7.37
C LEU A 75 -2.45 1.72 -6.22
N LEU A 76 -3.28 2.09 -5.25
CA LEU A 76 -2.84 2.68 -4.00
C LEU A 76 -2.39 1.57 -3.03
N VAL A 77 -1.21 1.73 -2.46
CA VAL A 77 -0.54 0.67 -1.71
C VAL A 77 -0.15 1.17 -0.34
N ASP A 78 -0.46 0.40 0.70
CA ASP A 78 0.11 0.53 2.03
C ASP A 78 0.69 -0.82 2.48
N ASP A 79 1.43 -0.85 3.59
CA ASP A 79 1.95 -2.11 4.13
C ASP A 79 0.97 -2.78 5.09
N VAL A 80 0.35 -2.03 5.99
CA VAL A 80 -0.57 -2.54 7.03
C VAL A 80 -1.87 -1.73 7.07
N LEU A 81 -3.02 -2.40 6.91
CA LEU A 81 -4.33 -1.79 7.12
C LEU A 81 -4.68 -1.78 8.61
N THR A 82 -4.37 -0.68 9.29
CA THR A 82 -4.83 -0.44 10.68
C THR A 82 -6.20 0.24 10.71
N THR A 83 -6.37 1.25 9.87
CA THR A 83 -7.63 1.95 9.61
C THR A 83 -7.67 2.26 8.11
N SER A 84 -8.85 2.38 7.50
CA SER A 84 -8.94 2.76 6.08
C SER A 84 -8.45 4.19 5.80
N ARG A 85 -8.23 5.01 6.85
CA ARG A 85 -7.95 6.45 6.75
C ARG A 85 -6.75 6.79 5.88
N SER A 86 -5.66 6.01 5.91
CA SER A 86 -4.48 6.29 5.09
C SER A 86 -4.80 6.14 3.60
N LEU A 87 -5.49 5.06 3.23
CA LEU A 87 -5.95 4.80 1.86
C LEU A 87 -7.00 5.83 1.43
N ASP A 88 -7.97 6.16 2.28
CA ASP A 88 -9.03 7.14 1.96
C ASP A 88 -8.43 8.53 1.70
N LEU A 89 -7.47 8.95 2.53
CA LEU A 89 -6.75 10.20 2.36
C LEU A 89 -5.90 10.19 1.09
N GLY A 90 -5.15 9.10 0.85
CA GLY A 90 -4.34 8.94 -0.36
C GLY A 90 -5.19 9.01 -1.63
N LYS A 91 -6.33 8.33 -1.65
CA LYS A 91 -7.30 8.36 -2.75
C LYS A 91 -7.84 9.78 -2.98
N SER A 92 -8.26 10.46 -1.91
CA SER A 92 -8.77 11.83 -1.99
C SER A 92 -7.73 12.81 -2.54
N LEU A 93 -6.46 12.67 -2.14
CA LEU A 93 -5.36 13.49 -2.65
C LEU A 93 -5.11 13.25 -4.14
N ILE A 94 -5.08 11.99 -4.58
CA ILE A 94 -4.91 11.64 -6.00
C ILE A 94 -6.04 12.23 -6.84
N MET A 95 -7.29 12.11 -6.39
CA MET A 95 -8.45 12.68 -7.08
C MET A 95 -8.44 14.20 -7.10
N ALA A 96 -7.93 14.85 -6.05
CA ALA A 96 -7.75 16.30 -6.03
C ALA A 96 -6.67 16.78 -7.02
N MET A 97 -5.63 15.97 -7.25
CA MET A 97 -4.55 16.26 -8.20
C MET A 97 -4.94 16.02 -9.66
N ASP A 98 -5.81 15.05 -9.93
CA ASP A 98 -6.40 14.81 -11.25
C ASP A 98 -7.92 14.65 -11.15
N PRO A 99 -8.67 15.76 -11.27
CA PRO A 99 -10.14 15.75 -11.15
C PRO A 99 -10.87 14.93 -12.22
N LYS A 100 -10.17 14.45 -13.26
CA LYS A 100 -10.77 13.57 -14.28
C LYS A 100 -10.88 12.13 -13.80
N LEU A 101 -10.12 11.76 -12.76
CA LEU A 101 -10.17 10.42 -12.18
C LEU A 101 -11.51 10.22 -11.47
N LYS A 102 -12.09 9.05 -11.72
CA LYS A 102 -13.27 8.55 -11.01
C LYS A 102 -12.82 7.68 -9.85
N ASP A 103 -13.72 7.49 -8.90
CA ASP A 103 -13.50 6.59 -7.76
C ASP A 103 -13.10 5.17 -8.19
N SER A 104 -13.68 4.69 -9.30
CA SER A 104 -13.40 3.39 -9.92
C SER A 104 -12.01 3.28 -10.55
N ASP A 105 -11.33 4.39 -10.81
CA ASP A 105 -10.01 4.41 -11.45
C ASP A 105 -8.88 4.16 -10.45
N ILE A 106 -9.19 4.03 -9.15
CA ILE A 106 -8.23 3.85 -8.07
C ILE A 106 -8.68 2.69 -7.18
N ILE A 107 -7.83 1.67 -7.06
CA ILE A 107 -8.02 0.52 -6.18
C ILE A 107 -6.96 0.52 -5.07
N GLY A 108 -7.27 -0.07 -3.91
CA GLY A 108 -6.37 -0.13 -2.76
C GLY A 108 -5.91 -1.56 -2.46
N THR A 109 -4.68 -1.71 -1.97
CA THR A 109 -4.15 -2.99 -1.46
C THR A 109 -3.17 -2.78 -0.31
N VAL A 110 -3.03 -3.80 0.53
CA VAL A 110 -2.10 -3.87 1.67
C VAL A 110 -1.47 -5.26 1.77
N ILE A 111 -0.39 -5.40 2.55
CA ILE A 111 0.18 -6.72 2.88
C ILE A 111 -0.64 -7.38 3.99
N PHE A 112 -0.86 -6.63 5.08
CA PHE A 112 -1.54 -7.09 6.30
C PHE A 112 -2.81 -6.30 6.58
#